data_AF-V2V4G4-F1
#
_entry.id   AF-V2V4G4-F1
#
_cell.length_a   1.000
_cell.length_b   1.000
_cell.length_c   1.000
_cell.angle_alpha   90.00
_cell.angle_beta   90.00
_cell.angle_gamma   90.00
#
_symmetry.space_group_name_H-M   'P 1'
#
loop_
_entity.id
_entity.type
_entity.pdbx_description
1 polymer ?
#
loop_
_entity_poly.entity_id
_entity_poly.type
_entity_poly.pdbx_seq_one_letter_code
_entity_poly.pdbx_strand_id
1 'polypeptide(L)'
;MLNFPMPYQHELIYSTVARAGTRLALDSPKQLLDEVFKNRKVIATVDLPCHLNAIIHQFSNHQFTVEDIAYQHTLFPLYAPFVPEKRRQQCLKWMADISQGSIHLALGINTSRIPPIHKLRYCPQCLAEQLEKYGEYYWFRLWQIQGACCPYHGKLVDSELDLRSLHRHAFLAPNDKHCSESSQNPAISDDVFLTHKILELLTIPPFESPTYEQWTMFYQQLARQNDCIRGKCHIFYPNILEKITIRWSLDLLKQYHLDDLISETSWLHGIFRKHRKSLNYLEHIIAIESLMDKEWSFVDIFKQVLSFRKTTRKNLLLNNPAIHISDLIDEYREKWLNLVQEHSIKPARHLNAALYAWLYRNDKNWLLNTNLSFHQKFIPQGTKVDWHSRDLFFVRQLIQLNHELIWDIDSPRRSTKWWMKQTSYISTIEKNLDMLPLTKLFLEKYSEDIGTYQIRRLTKTFIEMKIKGEVLPRWRILRKAGLSDERMVSEASRFLLNVL
;
A
#
# COMPACT_ATOMS: atom_id res chain seq x y z
N MET A 1 -4.84 10.97 -33.05
CA MET A 1 -4.81 9.76 -33.89
C MET A 1 -6.09 9.68 -34.72
N LEU A 2 -6.00 9.33 -36.01
CA LEU A 2 -7.18 9.09 -36.85
C LEU A 2 -7.82 7.74 -36.44
N ASN A 3 -9.15 7.70 -36.30
CA ASN A 3 -9.92 6.49 -35.96
C ASN A 3 -9.58 5.82 -34.61
N PHE A 4 -9.34 6.60 -33.56
CA PHE A 4 -9.24 6.04 -32.20
C PHE A 4 -10.55 5.31 -31.81
N PRO A 5 -10.50 4.06 -31.32
CA PRO A 5 -11.70 3.27 -31.06
C PRO A 5 -12.52 3.85 -29.90
N MET A 6 -13.85 3.86 -30.06
CA MET A 6 -14.76 4.13 -28.95
C MET A 6 -14.73 2.97 -27.95
N PRO A 7 -14.68 3.24 -26.63
CA PRO A 7 -14.68 2.19 -25.65
C PRO A 7 -16.05 1.50 -25.60
N TYR A 8 -16.06 0.16 -25.56
CA TYR A 8 -17.31 -0.60 -25.38
C TYR A 8 -17.79 -0.52 -23.94
N GLN A 9 -19.09 -0.77 -23.73
CA GLN A 9 -19.66 -0.89 -22.40
C GLN A 9 -18.87 -1.94 -21.59
N HIS A 10 -18.50 -1.60 -20.36
CA HIS A 10 -17.72 -2.47 -19.47
C HIS A 10 -16.26 -2.77 -19.90
N GLU A 11 -15.79 -2.27 -21.04
CA GLU A 11 -14.39 -2.36 -21.46
C GLU A 11 -13.47 -1.53 -20.55
N LEU A 12 -12.25 -2.03 -20.30
CA LEU A 12 -11.17 -1.26 -19.67
C LEU A 12 -10.57 -0.25 -20.66
N ILE A 13 -10.30 0.98 -20.21
CA ILE A 13 -9.64 1.99 -21.06
C ILE A 13 -8.26 1.54 -21.54
N TYR A 14 -7.58 0.70 -20.74
CA TYR A 14 -6.36 -0.02 -21.15
C TYR A 14 -6.59 -0.84 -22.43
N SER A 15 -7.71 -1.55 -22.51
CA SER A 15 -8.08 -2.36 -23.68
C SER A 15 -8.40 -1.50 -24.89
N THR A 16 -9.08 -0.37 -24.71
CA THR A 16 -9.38 0.57 -25.79
C THR A 16 -8.09 1.10 -26.43
N VAL A 17 -7.09 1.46 -25.62
CA VAL A 17 -5.76 1.86 -26.12
C VAL A 17 -5.05 0.69 -26.81
N ALA A 18 -5.14 -0.53 -26.27
CA ALA A 18 -4.54 -1.71 -26.89
C ALA A 18 -5.13 -2.00 -28.28
N ARG A 19 -6.46 -1.94 -28.41
CA ARG A 19 -7.17 -2.09 -29.69
C ARG A 19 -6.82 -1.00 -30.68
N ALA A 20 -6.58 0.22 -30.23
CA ALA A 20 -6.10 1.30 -31.09
C ALA A 20 -4.78 0.90 -31.78
N GLY A 21 -3.86 0.29 -31.03
CA GLY A 21 -2.62 -0.27 -31.59
C GLY A 21 -2.87 -1.37 -32.61
N THR A 22 -3.76 -2.32 -32.30
CA THR A 22 -4.13 -3.41 -33.21
C THR A 22 -4.76 -2.90 -34.50
N ARG A 23 -5.73 -1.98 -34.43
CA ARG A 23 -6.43 -1.42 -35.60
C ARG A 23 -5.52 -0.64 -36.55
N LEU A 24 -4.47 -0.02 -36.01
CA LEU A 24 -3.45 0.67 -36.80
C LEU A 24 -2.25 -0.21 -37.18
N ALA A 25 -2.27 -1.50 -36.83
CA ALA A 25 -1.15 -2.42 -37.03
C ALA A 25 0.19 -1.87 -36.50
N LEU A 26 0.17 -1.26 -35.31
CA LEU A 26 1.37 -0.72 -34.68
C LEU A 26 2.12 -1.81 -33.91
N ASP A 27 3.24 -2.27 -34.45
CA ASP A 27 4.09 -3.28 -33.80
C ASP A 27 4.92 -2.71 -32.64
N SER A 28 5.19 -1.40 -32.66
CA SER A 28 6.01 -0.73 -31.64
C SER A 28 5.14 -0.14 -30.53
N PRO A 29 5.26 -0.61 -29.27
CA PRO A 29 4.58 0.00 -28.13
C PRO A 29 4.87 1.49 -28.02
N LYS A 30 6.09 1.93 -28.34
CA LYS A 30 6.47 3.34 -28.24
C LYS A 30 5.79 4.21 -29.28
N GLN A 31 5.53 3.68 -30.47
CA GLN A 31 4.78 4.41 -31.49
C GLN A 31 3.33 4.62 -31.05
N LEU A 32 2.67 3.59 -30.50
CA LEU A 32 1.34 3.75 -29.91
C LEU A 32 1.33 4.82 -28.80
N LEU A 33 2.38 4.86 -27.97
CA LEU A 33 2.49 5.89 -26.93
C LEU A 33 2.64 7.32 -27.49
N ASP A 34 3.35 7.49 -28.62
CA ASP A 34 3.48 8.79 -29.27
C ASP A 34 2.14 9.25 -29.84
N GLU A 35 1.41 8.36 -30.51
CA GLU A 35 0.11 8.65 -31.15
C GLU A 35 -0.97 9.02 -30.13
N VAL A 36 -1.05 8.26 -29.03
CA VAL A 36 -2.13 8.42 -28.03
C VAL A 36 -1.76 9.44 -26.95
N PHE A 37 -0.52 9.39 -26.44
CA PHE A 37 -0.13 10.17 -25.26
C PHE A 37 0.85 11.30 -25.56
N LYS A 38 1.46 11.33 -26.75
CA LYS A 38 2.62 12.18 -27.06
C LYS A 38 3.73 12.04 -26.01
N ASN A 39 3.85 10.85 -25.42
CA ASN A 39 4.74 10.59 -24.28
C ASN A 39 5.15 9.11 -24.22
N ARG A 40 6.40 8.83 -24.61
CA ARG A 40 6.99 7.48 -24.59
C ARG A 40 7.21 6.87 -23.20
N LYS A 41 6.98 7.60 -22.10
CA LYS A 41 7.22 7.13 -20.73
C LYS A 41 5.97 6.62 -20.02
N VAL A 42 4.79 6.75 -20.64
CA VAL A 42 3.52 6.27 -20.07
C VAL A 42 3.59 4.77 -19.80
N ILE A 43 3.11 4.36 -18.64
CA ILE A 43 3.05 2.96 -18.21
C ILE A 43 1.65 2.43 -18.51
N ALA A 44 1.59 1.24 -19.08
CA ALA A 44 0.35 0.56 -19.44
C ALA A 44 -0.26 -0.11 -18.19
N THR A 45 -0.90 0.69 -17.35
CA THR A 45 -1.54 0.24 -16.09
C THR A 45 -2.98 -0.20 -16.36
N VAL A 46 -3.32 -1.43 -15.97
CA VAL A 46 -4.63 -2.06 -16.26
C VAL A 46 -5.74 -1.57 -15.31
N ASP A 47 -5.44 -1.46 -14.02
CA ASP A 47 -6.43 -1.22 -12.96
C ASP A 47 -6.82 0.27 -12.84
N LEU A 48 -5.83 1.12 -12.59
CA LEU A 48 -5.96 2.54 -12.29
C LEU A 48 -4.97 3.35 -13.13
N PRO A 49 -5.21 3.45 -14.45
CA PRO A 49 -4.33 4.20 -15.35
C PRO A 49 -4.31 5.70 -15.03
N CYS A 50 -3.20 6.33 -15.40
CA CYS A 50 -3.05 7.77 -15.42
C CYS A 50 -3.09 8.28 -16.87
N HIS A 51 -2.94 9.58 -17.07
CA HIS A 51 -2.96 10.25 -18.38
C HIS A 51 -4.31 10.13 -19.11
N LEU A 52 -5.42 10.05 -18.38
CA LEU A 52 -6.75 9.96 -18.99
C LEU A 52 -7.08 11.16 -19.88
N ASN A 53 -6.58 12.36 -19.58
CA ASN A 53 -6.78 13.53 -20.45
C ASN A 53 -6.22 13.28 -21.85
N ALA A 54 -5.05 12.66 -21.96
CA ALA A 54 -4.44 12.38 -23.27
C ALA A 54 -5.27 11.40 -24.11
N ILE A 55 -5.93 10.44 -23.45
CA ILE A 55 -6.87 9.51 -24.10
C ILE A 55 -8.15 10.25 -24.49
N ILE A 56 -8.70 11.07 -23.58
CA ILE A 56 -9.92 11.86 -23.82
C ILE A 56 -9.76 12.79 -25.02
N HIS A 57 -8.59 13.39 -25.19
CA HIS A 57 -8.27 14.24 -26.35
C HIS A 57 -8.23 13.49 -27.69
N GLN A 58 -8.26 12.16 -27.71
CA GLN A 58 -8.41 11.38 -28.94
C GLN A 58 -9.87 11.32 -29.42
N PHE A 59 -10.84 11.61 -28.56
CA PHE A 59 -12.26 11.66 -28.91
C PHE A 59 -12.67 13.07 -29.35
N SER A 60 -13.69 13.14 -30.20
CA SER A 60 -14.24 14.41 -30.68
C SER A 60 -15.05 15.11 -29.58
N ASN A 61 -15.05 16.45 -29.55
CA ASN A 61 -15.92 17.33 -28.75
C ASN A 61 -16.31 16.83 -27.34
N HIS A 62 -15.36 16.74 -26.41
CA HIS A 62 -15.63 16.61 -24.97
C HIS A 62 -16.64 15.50 -24.58
N GLN A 63 -16.70 14.41 -25.35
CA GLN A 63 -17.65 13.31 -25.12
C GLN A 63 -17.51 12.66 -23.75
N PHE A 64 -16.31 12.69 -23.18
CA PHE A 64 -16.01 12.10 -21.89
C PHE A 64 -15.25 13.09 -21.01
N THR A 65 -15.60 13.11 -19.74
CA THR A 65 -14.78 13.70 -18.68
C THR A 65 -13.83 12.65 -18.09
N VAL A 66 -12.86 13.11 -17.29
CA VAL A 66 -11.99 12.21 -16.52
C VAL A 66 -12.83 11.35 -15.56
N GLU A 67 -13.87 11.91 -14.95
CA GLU A 67 -14.74 11.17 -14.03
C GLU A 67 -15.54 10.10 -14.79
N ASP A 68 -16.01 10.39 -16.01
CA ASP A 68 -16.67 9.40 -16.87
C ASP A 68 -15.75 8.22 -17.19
N ILE A 69 -14.55 8.48 -17.73
CA ILE A 69 -13.61 7.39 -18.05
C ILE A 69 -13.17 6.64 -16.80
N ALA A 70 -12.90 7.34 -15.69
CA ALA A 70 -12.50 6.69 -14.45
C ALA A 70 -13.58 5.73 -13.92
N TYR A 71 -14.85 6.16 -13.89
CA TYR A 71 -15.93 5.31 -13.38
C TYR A 71 -16.41 4.27 -14.38
N GLN A 72 -16.46 4.64 -15.66
CA GLN A 72 -17.01 3.81 -16.72
C GLN A 72 -15.96 2.98 -17.46
N HIS A 73 -14.66 3.10 -17.22
CA HIS A 73 -13.68 2.29 -17.97
C HIS A 73 -12.42 1.95 -17.14
N THR A 74 -12.47 2.04 -15.81
CA THR A 74 -11.38 1.59 -14.93
C THR A 74 -11.91 0.85 -13.70
N LEU A 75 -11.01 0.43 -12.79
CA LEU A 75 -11.39 -0.18 -11.51
C LEU A 75 -11.57 0.85 -10.37
N PHE A 76 -11.52 2.15 -10.67
CA PHE A 76 -11.67 3.22 -9.68
C PHE A 76 -12.95 3.15 -8.81
N PRO A 77 -14.14 2.79 -9.34
CA PRO A 77 -15.37 2.68 -8.54
C PRO A 77 -15.30 1.70 -7.37
N LEU A 78 -14.43 0.68 -7.45
CA LEU A 78 -14.27 -0.30 -6.37
C LEU A 78 -13.61 0.28 -5.13
N TYR A 79 -12.89 1.39 -5.28
CA TYR A 79 -12.09 1.99 -4.22
C TYR A 79 -12.62 3.35 -3.79
N ALA A 80 -13.20 4.11 -4.73
CA ALA A 80 -13.64 5.49 -4.50
C ALA A 80 -14.60 5.63 -3.29
N PRO A 81 -15.63 4.79 -3.09
CA PRO A 81 -16.56 4.93 -1.96
C PRO A 81 -15.94 4.69 -0.57
N PHE A 82 -14.79 4.03 -0.51
CA PHE A 82 -14.15 3.61 0.75
C PHE A 82 -13.00 4.53 1.17
N VAL A 83 -12.77 5.63 0.43
CA VAL A 83 -11.81 6.69 0.78
C VAL A 83 -12.54 8.02 0.97
N PRO A 84 -12.06 8.92 1.86
CA PRO A 84 -12.71 10.22 2.07
C PRO A 84 -12.72 11.08 0.80
N GLU A 85 -13.73 11.93 0.63
CA GLU A 85 -13.93 12.75 -0.59
C GLU A 85 -12.68 13.51 -1.06
N LYS A 86 -11.96 14.16 -0.14
CA LYS A 86 -10.72 14.89 -0.50
C LYS A 86 -9.70 13.96 -1.19
N ARG A 87 -9.64 12.70 -0.78
CA ARG A 87 -8.77 11.69 -1.37
C ARG A 87 -9.33 11.17 -2.70
N ARG A 88 -10.65 10.94 -2.81
CA ARG A 88 -11.30 10.61 -4.09
C ARG A 88 -10.97 11.65 -5.16
N GLN A 89 -11.19 12.93 -4.85
CA GLN A 89 -10.91 14.06 -5.75
C GLN A 89 -9.43 14.15 -6.14
N GLN A 90 -8.53 13.90 -5.18
CA GLN A 90 -7.09 13.87 -5.47
C GLN A 90 -6.72 12.71 -6.41
N CYS A 91 -7.37 11.56 -6.29
CA CYS A 91 -7.15 10.43 -7.18
C CYS A 91 -7.61 10.75 -8.60
N LEU A 92 -8.78 11.37 -8.79
CA LEU A 92 -9.25 11.81 -10.11
C LEU A 92 -8.26 12.77 -10.77
N LYS A 93 -7.70 13.74 -10.01
CA LYS A 93 -6.65 14.64 -10.52
C LYS A 93 -5.39 13.89 -10.96
N TRP A 94 -4.99 12.86 -10.21
CA TRP A 94 -3.85 12.03 -10.57
C TRP A 94 -4.11 11.13 -11.79
N MET A 95 -5.33 10.61 -11.93
CA MET A 95 -5.74 9.81 -13.10
C MET A 95 -5.79 10.67 -14.36
N ALA A 96 -6.20 11.95 -14.24
CA ALA A 96 -6.23 12.90 -15.34
C ALA A 96 -4.85 13.01 -16.01
N ASP A 97 -3.78 13.16 -15.21
CA ASP A 97 -2.42 13.43 -15.68
C ASP A 97 -1.40 12.43 -15.10
N ILE A 98 -0.62 12.81 -14.09
CA ILE A 98 0.51 12.02 -13.55
C ILE A 98 0.36 11.82 -12.05
N SER A 99 0.49 10.56 -11.61
CA SER A 99 0.47 10.19 -10.18
C SER A 99 1.84 9.83 -9.60
N GLN A 100 2.80 9.45 -10.45
CA GLN A 100 4.06 8.79 -10.06
C GLN A 100 3.86 7.60 -9.10
N GLY A 101 2.74 6.86 -9.21
CA GLY A 101 2.41 5.72 -8.36
C GLY A 101 1.69 6.06 -7.05
N SER A 102 1.38 7.34 -6.81
CA SER A 102 0.70 7.80 -5.60
C SER A 102 -0.74 7.29 -5.47
N ILE A 103 -1.39 6.93 -6.58
CA ILE A 103 -2.79 6.53 -6.60
C ILE A 103 -3.03 5.18 -5.89
N HIS A 104 -2.26 4.14 -6.22
CA HIS A 104 -2.38 2.83 -5.56
C HIS A 104 -2.09 2.91 -4.07
N LEU A 105 -1.17 3.78 -3.65
CA LEU A 105 -0.88 4.05 -2.24
C LEU A 105 -2.07 4.76 -1.55
N ALA A 106 -2.62 5.79 -2.18
CA ALA A 106 -3.72 6.57 -1.61
C ALA A 106 -5.00 5.75 -1.44
N LEU A 107 -5.30 4.86 -2.39
CA LEU A 107 -6.46 3.97 -2.33
C LEU A 107 -6.22 2.75 -1.42
N GLY A 108 -5.01 2.58 -0.88
CA GLY A 108 -4.67 1.50 0.04
C GLY A 108 -4.46 0.14 -0.62
N ILE A 109 -4.30 0.09 -1.94
CA ILE A 109 -4.12 -1.14 -2.71
C ILE A 109 -2.81 -1.83 -2.32
N ASN A 110 -1.73 -1.09 -2.14
CA ASN A 110 -0.43 -1.65 -1.73
C ASN A 110 -0.46 -2.23 -0.30
N THR A 111 -1.41 -1.79 0.52
CA THR A 111 -1.61 -2.29 1.89
C THR A 111 -2.77 -3.30 1.99
N SER A 112 -3.38 -3.64 0.85
CA SER A 112 -4.46 -4.61 0.77
C SER A 112 -3.94 -6.00 1.10
N ARG A 113 -4.71 -6.77 1.88
CA ARG A 113 -4.39 -8.17 2.21
C ARG A 113 -4.83 -9.14 1.11
N ILE A 114 -5.78 -8.70 0.28
CA ILE A 114 -6.33 -9.48 -0.82
C ILE A 114 -5.22 -9.81 -1.82
N PRO A 115 -5.07 -11.09 -2.20
CA PRO A 115 -4.03 -11.50 -3.13
C PRO A 115 -4.17 -10.76 -4.46
N PRO A 116 -3.06 -10.24 -5.01
CA PRO A 116 -3.10 -9.60 -6.32
C PRO A 116 -3.34 -10.63 -7.42
N ILE A 117 -4.03 -10.20 -8.48
CA ILE A 117 -4.08 -10.95 -9.73
C ILE A 117 -2.74 -10.75 -10.46
N HIS A 118 -2.14 -11.85 -10.91
CA HIS A 118 -0.83 -11.80 -11.58
C HIS A 118 -0.95 -11.80 -13.11
N LYS A 119 -1.97 -12.49 -13.65
CA LYS A 119 -2.22 -12.63 -15.08
C LYS A 119 -3.54 -11.99 -15.46
N LEU A 120 -3.63 -11.43 -16.67
CA LEU A 120 -4.90 -10.95 -17.21
C LEU A 120 -5.85 -12.13 -17.34
N ARG A 121 -7.06 -11.97 -16.82
CA ARG A 121 -8.07 -13.03 -16.87
C ARG A 121 -9.12 -12.77 -17.93
N TYR A 122 -9.77 -13.83 -18.39
CA TYR A 122 -10.84 -13.75 -19.38
C TYR A 122 -11.85 -14.87 -19.19
N CYS A 123 -12.96 -14.74 -19.91
CA CYS A 123 -13.96 -15.77 -20.12
C CYS A 123 -13.90 -16.19 -21.59
N PRO A 124 -13.50 -17.43 -21.94
CA PRO A 124 -13.38 -17.88 -23.32
C PRO A 124 -14.68 -17.71 -24.12
N GLN A 125 -15.82 -18.04 -23.54
CA GLN A 125 -17.13 -17.93 -24.19
C GLN A 125 -17.52 -16.46 -24.45
N CYS A 126 -17.36 -15.58 -23.47
CA CYS A 126 -17.61 -14.15 -23.70
C CYS A 126 -16.62 -13.54 -24.69
N LEU A 127 -15.39 -14.05 -24.77
CA LEU A 127 -14.40 -13.60 -25.75
C LEU A 127 -14.81 -14.02 -27.16
N ALA A 128 -15.33 -15.24 -27.35
CA ALA A 128 -15.92 -15.70 -28.60
C ALA A 128 -17.16 -14.86 -29.00
N GLU A 129 -18.07 -14.59 -28.05
CA GLU A 129 -19.23 -13.70 -28.27
C GLU A 129 -18.80 -12.27 -28.68
N GLN A 130 -17.71 -11.77 -28.11
CA GLN A 130 -17.15 -10.47 -28.50
C GLN A 130 -16.65 -10.49 -29.96
N LEU A 131 -15.98 -11.55 -30.39
CA LEU A 131 -15.54 -11.69 -31.78
C LEU A 131 -16.72 -11.74 -32.74
N GLU A 132 -17.72 -12.56 -32.42
CA GLU A 132 -18.92 -12.71 -33.25
C GLU A 132 -19.67 -11.37 -33.38
N LYS A 133 -19.81 -10.63 -32.27
CA LYS A 133 -20.59 -9.40 -32.22
C LYS A 133 -19.86 -8.16 -32.74
N TYR A 134 -18.57 -8.02 -32.44
CA TYR A 134 -17.80 -6.79 -32.68
C TYR A 134 -16.64 -6.97 -33.66
N GLY A 135 -16.30 -8.21 -34.05
CA GLY A 135 -15.17 -8.52 -34.92
C GLY A 135 -13.79 -8.30 -34.27
N GLU A 136 -13.73 -8.05 -32.96
CA GLU A 136 -12.47 -7.84 -32.23
C GLU A 136 -12.65 -8.14 -30.73
N TYR A 137 -11.55 -8.41 -30.04
CA TYR A 137 -11.52 -8.71 -28.61
C TYR A 137 -11.24 -7.49 -27.74
N TYR A 138 -11.76 -7.50 -26.51
CA TYR A 138 -11.39 -6.52 -25.50
C TYR A 138 -11.37 -7.08 -24.07
N TRP A 139 -10.57 -6.48 -23.20
CA TRP A 139 -10.58 -6.82 -21.78
C TRP A 139 -11.80 -6.22 -21.10
N PHE A 140 -12.71 -7.08 -20.67
CA PHE A 140 -13.84 -6.71 -19.84
C PHE A 140 -13.36 -6.41 -18.41
N ARG A 141 -13.82 -5.30 -17.82
CA ARG A 141 -13.29 -4.84 -16.51
C ARG A 141 -13.49 -5.84 -15.38
N LEU A 142 -14.64 -6.52 -15.37
CA LEU A 142 -15.02 -7.45 -14.30
C LEU A 142 -13.97 -8.56 -14.17
N TRP A 143 -13.38 -8.97 -15.30
CA TRP A 143 -12.42 -10.05 -15.33
C TRP A 143 -11.16 -9.74 -14.53
N GLN A 144 -10.82 -8.47 -14.30
CA GLN A 144 -9.59 -8.08 -13.60
C GLN A 144 -9.81 -7.78 -12.11
N ILE A 145 -10.94 -8.20 -11.52
CA ILE A 145 -11.31 -7.88 -10.13
C ILE A 145 -11.27 -9.12 -9.26
N GLN A 146 -10.59 -9.04 -8.11
CA GLN A 146 -10.57 -10.21 -7.22
C GLN A 146 -11.95 -10.52 -6.67
N GLY A 147 -12.31 -11.80 -6.60
CA GLY A 147 -13.64 -12.25 -6.19
C GLY A 147 -14.68 -12.29 -7.31
N ALA A 148 -14.36 -11.81 -8.51
CA ALA A 148 -15.28 -11.87 -9.64
C ALA A 148 -15.15 -13.18 -10.43
N CYS A 149 -16.29 -13.68 -10.90
CA CYS A 149 -16.42 -14.70 -11.93
C CYS A 149 -17.12 -14.10 -13.17
N CYS A 150 -17.25 -14.88 -14.24
CA CYS A 150 -18.18 -14.55 -15.32
C CYS A 150 -19.61 -14.88 -14.87
N PRO A 151 -20.53 -13.91 -14.85
CA PRO A 151 -21.90 -14.14 -14.37
C PRO A 151 -22.69 -15.10 -15.27
N TYR A 152 -22.26 -15.31 -16.51
CA TYR A 152 -22.92 -16.17 -17.48
C TYR A 152 -22.28 -17.55 -17.61
N HIS A 153 -20.94 -17.64 -17.52
CA HIS A 153 -20.19 -18.82 -17.93
C HIS A 153 -19.32 -19.46 -16.82
N GLY A 154 -19.17 -18.82 -15.66
CA GLY A 154 -18.47 -19.40 -14.51
C GLY A 154 -17.07 -18.83 -14.26
N LYS A 155 -16.15 -19.65 -13.75
CA LYS A 155 -14.84 -19.20 -13.26
C LYS A 155 -13.95 -18.66 -14.37
N LEU A 156 -13.33 -17.50 -14.13
CA LEU A 156 -12.41 -16.86 -15.08
C LEU A 156 -11.12 -17.65 -15.22
N VAL A 157 -10.52 -17.57 -16.41
CA VAL A 157 -9.28 -18.27 -16.77
C VAL A 157 -8.15 -17.26 -16.86
N ASP A 158 -6.96 -17.63 -16.36
CA ASP A 158 -5.74 -16.84 -16.52
C ASP A 158 -5.21 -16.96 -17.96
N SER A 159 -4.90 -15.85 -18.60
CA SER A 159 -4.19 -15.82 -19.89
C SER A 159 -2.68 -16.02 -19.71
N GLU A 160 -1.95 -16.11 -20.81
CA GLU A 160 -0.48 -16.06 -20.78
C GLU A 160 0.09 -14.66 -20.54
N LEU A 161 -0.75 -13.62 -20.50
CA LEU A 161 -0.33 -12.24 -20.36
C LEU A 161 -0.32 -11.80 -18.89
N ASP A 162 0.79 -11.23 -18.45
CA ASP A 162 0.89 -10.65 -17.11
C ASP A 162 0.03 -9.38 -16.96
N LEU A 163 -0.68 -9.26 -15.84
CA LEU A 163 -1.39 -8.03 -15.45
C LEU A 163 -0.41 -6.85 -15.30
N ARG A 164 0.82 -7.14 -14.86
CA ARG A 164 1.91 -6.19 -14.71
C ARG A 164 3.15 -6.68 -15.48
N SER A 165 3.13 -6.49 -16.79
CA SER A 165 4.21 -6.95 -17.69
C SER A 165 5.56 -6.27 -17.41
N LEU A 166 6.64 -7.02 -17.63
CA LEU A 166 8.02 -6.50 -17.73
C LEU A 166 8.13 -5.45 -18.85
N HIS A 167 7.37 -5.62 -19.94
CA HIS A 167 7.18 -4.62 -20.98
C HIS A 167 6.14 -3.60 -20.54
N ARG A 168 6.43 -2.87 -19.46
CA ARG A 168 5.53 -1.92 -18.76
C ARG A 168 4.92 -0.80 -19.60
N HIS A 169 5.30 -0.69 -20.88
CA HIS A 169 4.82 0.31 -21.84
C HIS A 169 3.92 -0.28 -22.93
N ALA A 170 3.76 -1.61 -22.96
CA ALA A 170 2.97 -2.31 -23.96
C ALA A 170 1.51 -2.43 -23.50
N PHE A 171 0.61 -1.87 -24.29
CA PHE A 171 -0.83 -2.12 -24.18
C PHE A 171 -1.15 -3.34 -25.02
N LEU A 172 -1.63 -4.40 -24.39
CA LEU A 172 -1.84 -5.71 -25.02
C LEU A 172 -3.32 -6.02 -25.10
N ALA A 173 -3.82 -6.26 -26.31
CA ALA A 173 -5.20 -6.71 -26.54
C ALA A 173 -5.28 -8.24 -26.33
N PRO A 174 -6.46 -8.78 -25.95
CA PRO A 174 -6.66 -10.22 -25.98
C PRO A 174 -6.47 -10.75 -27.40
N ASN A 175 -6.00 -11.99 -27.52
CA ASN A 175 -5.78 -12.67 -28.80
C ASN A 175 -5.73 -14.18 -28.60
N ASP A 176 -6.02 -14.93 -29.68
CA ASP A 176 -6.16 -16.39 -29.65
C ASP A 176 -4.87 -17.12 -29.23
N LYS A 177 -3.70 -16.50 -29.42
CA LYS A 177 -2.41 -17.12 -29.04
C LYS A 177 -2.26 -17.20 -27.53
N HIS A 178 -2.68 -16.16 -26.82
CA HIS A 178 -2.51 -16.06 -25.35
C HIS A 178 -3.79 -16.34 -24.58
N CYS A 179 -4.93 -16.43 -25.28
CA CYS A 179 -6.25 -16.74 -24.75
C CYS A 179 -6.78 -17.99 -25.47
N SER A 180 -6.43 -19.16 -24.98
CA SER A 180 -6.87 -20.42 -25.57
C SER A 180 -8.33 -20.74 -25.25
N GLU A 181 -8.99 -21.43 -26.16
CA GLU A 181 -10.27 -22.04 -25.87
C GLU A 181 -10.09 -23.10 -24.77
N SER A 182 -10.75 -22.88 -23.63
CA SER A 182 -10.68 -23.77 -22.48
C SER A 182 -12.05 -23.91 -21.86
N SER A 183 -12.35 -25.10 -21.32
CA SER A 183 -13.59 -25.31 -20.59
C SER A 183 -13.54 -24.55 -19.26
N GLN A 184 -14.58 -23.74 -19.02
CA GLN A 184 -14.71 -23.04 -17.75
C GLN A 184 -15.37 -23.95 -16.71
N ASN A 185 -14.79 -23.97 -15.52
CA ASN A 185 -15.45 -24.57 -14.36
C ASN A 185 -16.64 -23.70 -13.94
N PRO A 186 -17.76 -24.29 -13.49
CA PRO A 186 -18.88 -23.52 -12.96
C PRO A 186 -18.44 -22.69 -11.75
N ALA A 187 -18.97 -21.47 -11.66
CA ALA A 187 -18.82 -20.65 -10.46
C ALA A 187 -19.73 -21.19 -9.35
N ILE A 188 -19.27 -21.16 -8.11
CA ILE A 188 -20.11 -21.50 -6.96
C ILE A 188 -21.01 -20.31 -6.58
N SER A 189 -22.05 -20.57 -5.78
CA SER A 189 -23.02 -19.54 -5.37
C SER A 189 -22.36 -18.29 -4.77
N ASP A 190 -21.35 -18.47 -3.91
CA ASP A 190 -20.65 -17.35 -3.29
C ASP A 190 -19.85 -16.51 -4.31
N ASP A 191 -19.22 -17.14 -5.31
CA ASP A 191 -18.51 -16.42 -6.38
C ASP A 191 -19.49 -15.55 -7.17
N VAL A 192 -20.68 -16.09 -7.47
CA VAL A 192 -21.76 -15.37 -8.17
C VAL A 192 -22.27 -14.21 -7.32
N PHE A 193 -22.50 -14.44 -6.03
CA PHE A 193 -22.92 -13.39 -5.09
C PHE A 193 -21.89 -12.24 -5.01
N LEU A 194 -20.60 -12.57 -4.80
CA LEU A 194 -19.53 -11.57 -4.76
C LEU A 194 -19.46 -10.78 -6.08
N THR A 195 -19.59 -11.48 -7.22
CA THR A 195 -19.60 -10.87 -8.55
C THR A 195 -20.76 -9.88 -8.72
N HIS A 196 -21.96 -10.22 -8.24
CA HIS A 196 -23.10 -9.31 -8.26
C HIS A 196 -22.82 -8.03 -7.46
N LYS A 197 -22.27 -8.16 -6.24
CA LYS A 197 -21.90 -7.01 -5.40
C LYS A 197 -20.78 -6.16 -6.00
N ILE A 198 -19.83 -6.78 -6.69
CA ILE A 198 -18.78 -6.08 -7.44
C ILE A 198 -19.39 -5.30 -8.62
N LEU A 199 -20.34 -5.90 -9.35
CA LEU A 199 -21.05 -5.23 -10.45
C LEU A 199 -21.90 -4.04 -9.96
N GLU A 200 -22.55 -4.15 -8.80
CA GLU A 200 -23.22 -3.01 -8.16
C GLU A 200 -22.22 -1.86 -7.94
N LEU A 201 -21.05 -2.12 -7.36
CA LEU A 201 -20.03 -1.07 -7.16
C LEU A 201 -19.55 -0.43 -8.46
N LEU A 202 -19.37 -1.22 -9.52
CA LEU A 202 -18.91 -0.74 -10.82
C LEU A 202 -19.95 0.09 -11.58
N THR A 203 -21.23 -0.05 -11.24
CA THR A 203 -22.35 0.62 -11.92
C THR A 203 -22.86 1.86 -11.19
N ILE A 204 -22.46 2.05 -9.93
CA ILE A 204 -22.83 3.23 -9.14
C ILE A 204 -22.22 4.50 -9.76
N PRO A 205 -23.05 5.53 -10.03
CA PRO A 205 -22.56 6.79 -10.58
C PRO A 205 -21.65 7.51 -9.58
N PRO A 206 -20.81 8.46 -10.04
CA PRO A 206 -19.96 9.23 -9.15
C PRO A 206 -20.76 10.01 -8.11
N PHE A 207 -20.31 9.98 -6.85
CA PHE A 207 -20.94 10.68 -5.73
C PHE A 207 -19.91 11.08 -4.66
N GLU A 208 -20.28 11.99 -3.75
CA GLU A 208 -19.40 12.38 -2.64
C GLU A 208 -19.09 11.19 -1.73
N SER A 209 -17.81 10.83 -1.61
CA SER A 209 -17.44 9.66 -0.83
C SER A 209 -17.63 9.87 0.67
N PRO A 210 -18.14 8.85 1.40
CA PRO A 210 -18.23 8.87 2.84
C PRO A 210 -16.89 9.08 3.54
N THR A 211 -16.95 9.70 4.72
CA THR A 211 -15.81 9.82 5.62
C THR A 211 -15.56 8.52 6.39
N TYR A 212 -14.35 8.36 6.92
CA TYR A 212 -14.04 7.27 7.85
C TYR A 212 -14.89 7.30 9.13
N GLU A 213 -15.33 8.48 9.57
CA GLU A 213 -16.24 8.59 10.72
C GLU A 213 -17.61 8.00 10.39
N GLN A 214 -18.15 8.31 9.21
CA GLN A 214 -19.43 7.75 8.73
C GLN A 214 -19.36 6.23 8.59
N TRP A 215 -18.28 5.69 8.01
CA TRP A 215 -18.05 4.24 7.97
C TRP A 215 -17.95 3.62 9.37
N THR A 216 -17.26 4.29 10.30
CA THR A 216 -17.19 3.83 11.70
C THR A 216 -18.57 3.78 12.35
N MET A 217 -19.40 4.80 12.15
CA MET A 217 -20.76 4.87 12.69
C MET A 217 -21.66 3.78 12.09
N PHE A 218 -21.54 3.55 10.78
CA PHE A 218 -22.25 2.48 10.08
C PHE A 218 -21.95 1.11 10.70
N TYR A 219 -20.69 0.72 10.82
CA TYR A 219 -20.33 -0.59 11.36
C TYR A 219 -20.66 -0.74 12.85
N GLN A 220 -20.59 0.35 13.63
CA GLN A 220 -21.06 0.35 15.02
C GLN A 220 -22.58 0.14 15.12
N GLN A 221 -23.35 0.78 14.23
CA GLN A 221 -24.79 0.56 14.16
C GLN A 221 -25.11 -0.87 13.70
N LEU A 222 -24.43 -1.38 12.68
CA LEU A 222 -24.61 -2.73 12.17
C LEU A 222 -24.36 -3.78 13.25
N ALA A 223 -23.28 -3.64 14.03
CA ALA A 223 -23.00 -4.51 15.17
C ALA A 223 -24.07 -4.39 16.27
N ARG A 224 -24.57 -3.18 16.56
CA ARG A 224 -25.65 -2.98 17.55
C ARG A 224 -26.96 -3.63 17.13
N GLN A 225 -27.31 -3.56 15.84
CA GLN A 225 -28.55 -4.16 15.32
C GLN A 225 -28.51 -5.70 15.30
N ASN A 226 -27.33 -6.29 15.48
CA ASN A 226 -27.08 -7.73 15.41
C ASN A 226 -26.63 -8.33 16.75
N ASP A 227 -26.93 -7.68 17.87
CA ASP A 227 -26.55 -8.13 19.22
C ASP A 227 -25.04 -8.42 19.38
N CYS A 228 -24.21 -7.72 18.62
CA CYS A 228 -22.75 -7.85 18.63
C CYS A 228 -22.08 -6.76 19.49
N ILE A 229 -22.77 -6.31 20.55
CA ILE A 229 -22.27 -5.29 21.47
C ILE A 229 -22.35 -5.76 22.92
N ARG A 230 -21.37 -5.37 23.74
CA ARG A 230 -21.35 -5.57 25.19
C ARG A 230 -21.54 -4.23 25.90
N GLY A 231 -22.53 -4.15 26.78
CA GLY A 231 -22.86 -2.91 27.50
C GLY A 231 -23.37 -1.82 26.55
N LYS A 232 -22.90 -0.58 26.71
CA LYS A 232 -23.44 0.57 25.96
C LYS A 232 -22.87 0.70 24.53
N CYS A 233 -21.57 0.47 24.33
CA CYS A 233 -20.89 0.77 23.05
C CYS A 233 -19.71 -0.16 22.69
N HIS A 234 -19.38 -1.19 23.49
CA HIS A 234 -18.21 -2.01 23.20
C HIS A 234 -18.56 -3.11 22.20
N ILE A 235 -17.81 -3.23 21.10
CA ILE A 235 -18.02 -4.30 20.13
C ILE A 235 -17.69 -5.66 20.75
N PHE A 236 -18.60 -6.62 20.64
CA PHE A 236 -18.40 -7.99 21.11
C PHE A 236 -18.06 -8.90 19.93
N TYR A 237 -16.76 -9.03 19.67
CA TYR A 237 -16.20 -9.75 18.52
C TYR A 237 -16.57 -11.24 18.40
N PRO A 238 -16.74 -12.01 19.49
CA PRO A 238 -17.14 -13.41 19.37
C PRO A 238 -18.45 -13.61 18.58
N ASN A 239 -19.46 -12.77 18.78
CA ASN A 239 -20.73 -12.87 18.03
C ASN A 239 -20.57 -12.51 16.55
N ILE A 240 -19.68 -11.56 16.24
CA ILE A 240 -19.35 -11.19 14.85
C ILE A 240 -18.64 -12.34 14.16
N LEU A 241 -17.67 -12.96 14.85
CA LEU A 241 -16.93 -14.11 14.36
C LEU A 241 -17.89 -15.27 14.03
N GLU A 242 -18.81 -15.58 14.94
CA GLU A 242 -19.83 -16.62 14.75
C GLU A 242 -20.65 -16.35 13.48
N LYS A 243 -21.21 -15.13 13.34
CA LYS A 243 -21.97 -14.72 12.15
C LYS A 243 -21.18 -14.84 10.85
N ILE A 244 -19.89 -14.48 10.85
CA ILE A 244 -19.02 -14.65 9.68
C ILE A 244 -18.81 -16.12 9.34
N THR A 245 -18.51 -16.96 10.35
CA THR A 245 -18.26 -18.40 10.13
C THR A 245 -19.50 -19.18 9.72
N ILE A 246 -20.70 -18.70 10.08
CA ILE A 246 -21.98 -19.28 9.63
C ILE A 246 -22.21 -18.97 8.15
N ARG A 247 -21.93 -17.74 7.70
CA ARG A 247 -22.22 -17.30 6.33
C ARG A 247 -21.15 -17.66 5.31
N TRP A 248 -19.87 -17.63 5.70
CA TRP A 248 -18.74 -17.78 4.80
C TRP A 248 -17.90 -19.00 5.15
N SER A 249 -17.61 -19.84 4.15
CA SER A 249 -16.74 -20.98 4.33
C SER A 249 -15.30 -20.54 4.61
N LEU A 250 -14.60 -21.32 5.44
CA LEU A 250 -13.19 -21.07 5.75
C LEU A 250 -12.31 -21.09 4.49
N ASP A 251 -12.64 -21.94 3.50
CA ASP A 251 -11.90 -22.05 2.25
C ASP A 251 -12.00 -20.77 1.41
N LEU A 252 -13.20 -20.17 1.34
CA LEU A 252 -13.39 -18.89 0.66
C LEU A 252 -12.61 -17.76 1.36
N LEU A 253 -12.63 -17.73 2.69
CA LEU A 253 -11.88 -16.73 3.44
C LEU A 253 -10.37 -16.88 3.21
N LYS A 254 -9.85 -18.12 3.23
CA LYS A 254 -8.44 -18.41 2.92
C LYS A 254 -8.05 -18.00 1.51
N GLN A 255 -8.92 -18.23 0.52
CA GLN A 255 -8.68 -17.84 -0.86
C GLN A 255 -8.36 -16.34 -1.03
N TYR A 256 -8.96 -15.49 -0.19
CA TYR A 256 -8.72 -14.04 -0.21
C TYR A 256 -7.83 -13.54 0.94
N HIS A 257 -7.18 -14.46 1.66
CA HIS A 257 -6.39 -14.22 2.87
C HIS A 257 -7.16 -13.54 4.01
N LEU A 258 -8.49 -13.69 4.07
CA LEU A 258 -9.37 -13.07 5.07
C LEU A 258 -9.70 -14.00 6.25
N ASP A 259 -9.01 -15.13 6.38
CA ASP A 259 -9.20 -16.16 7.40
C ASP A 259 -8.61 -15.84 8.78
N ASP A 260 -7.69 -14.86 8.88
CA ASP A 260 -7.25 -14.33 10.18
C ASP A 260 -8.35 -13.44 10.81
N LEU A 261 -9.26 -14.07 11.54
CA LEU A 261 -10.37 -13.40 12.23
C LEU A 261 -10.10 -13.15 13.72
N ILE A 262 -9.15 -13.88 14.32
CA ILE A 262 -8.94 -13.92 15.77
C ILE A 262 -7.94 -12.85 16.24
N SER A 263 -6.92 -12.54 15.43
CA SER A 263 -5.89 -11.56 15.79
C SER A 263 -6.49 -10.20 16.13
N GLU A 264 -6.02 -9.54 17.20
CA GLU A 264 -6.46 -8.17 17.54
C GLU A 264 -6.11 -7.13 16.46
N THR A 265 -5.17 -7.49 15.58
CA THR A 265 -4.74 -6.68 14.43
C THR A 265 -5.41 -7.11 13.13
N SER A 266 -6.38 -8.04 13.19
CA SER A 266 -7.10 -8.54 12.02
C SER A 266 -7.90 -7.45 11.31
N TRP A 267 -8.20 -7.69 10.03
CA TRP A 267 -9.07 -6.84 9.23
C TRP A 267 -10.47 -6.73 9.86
N LEU A 268 -10.97 -7.81 10.48
CA LEU A 268 -12.25 -7.86 11.16
C LEU A 268 -12.30 -6.89 12.35
N HIS A 269 -11.24 -6.87 13.18
CA HIS A 269 -11.14 -5.84 14.21
C HIS A 269 -11.03 -4.44 13.60
N GLY A 270 -10.30 -4.30 12.50
CA GLY A 270 -10.15 -3.05 11.76
C GLY A 270 -11.48 -2.44 11.30
N ILE A 271 -12.39 -3.25 10.75
CA ILE A 271 -13.66 -2.78 10.16
C ILE A 271 -14.70 -2.37 11.22
N PHE A 272 -14.72 -3.02 12.39
CA PHE A 272 -15.64 -2.62 13.48
C PHE A 272 -15.05 -1.59 14.46
N ARG A 273 -13.74 -1.27 14.34
CA ARG A 273 -13.11 -0.19 15.09
C ARG A 273 -13.24 1.15 14.37
N LYS A 274 -12.70 2.20 15.00
CA LYS A 274 -12.52 3.50 14.36
C LYS A 274 -11.68 3.34 13.09
N HIS A 275 -12.28 3.65 11.95
CA HIS A 275 -11.61 3.61 10.66
C HIS A 275 -10.49 4.67 10.63
N ARG A 276 -9.29 4.23 10.27
CA ARG A 276 -8.10 5.07 10.11
C ARG A 276 -7.49 4.97 8.70
N LYS A 277 -7.93 3.97 7.93
CA LYS A 277 -7.50 3.65 6.58
C LYS A 277 -8.69 3.13 5.79
N SER A 278 -8.59 3.09 4.46
CA SER A 278 -9.55 2.39 3.62
C SER A 278 -9.39 0.88 3.82
N LEU A 279 -10.53 0.20 3.77
CA LEU A 279 -10.62 -1.25 3.70
C LEU A 279 -11.06 -1.62 2.28
N ASN A 280 -10.74 -2.85 1.87
CA ASN A 280 -11.02 -3.36 0.55
C ASN A 280 -12.51 -3.71 0.40
N TYR A 281 -13.05 -3.57 -0.81
CA TYR A 281 -14.45 -3.89 -1.12
C TYR A 281 -14.87 -5.30 -0.67
N LEU A 282 -14.01 -6.34 -0.77
CA LEU A 282 -14.38 -7.67 -0.27
C LEU A 282 -14.51 -7.72 1.26
N GLU A 283 -13.68 -6.98 2.00
CA GLU A 283 -13.80 -6.88 3.47
C GLU A 283 -15.15 -6.25 3.84
N HIS A 284 -15.59 -5.24 3.07
CA HIS A 284 -16.93 -4.65 3.24
C HIS A 284 -18.06 -5.62 2.87
N ILE A 285 -17.97 -6.31 1.72
CA ILE A 285 -19.01 -7.26 1.28
C ILE A 285 -19.18 -8.38 2.31
N ILE A 286 -18.07 -8.99 2.74
CA ILE A 286 -18.08 -10.10 3.70
C ILE A 286 -18.68 -9.65 5.04
N ALA A 287 -18.24 -8.51 5.58
CA ALA A 287 -18.75 -8.02 6.85
C ALA A 287 -20.22 -7.61 6.80
N ILE A 288 -20.67 -6.94 5.73
CA ILE A 288 -22.05 -6.52 5.59
C ILE A 288 -22.96 -7.74 5.45
N GLU A 289 -22.63 -8.65 4.54
CA GLU A 289 -23.42 -9.86 4.27
C GLU A 289 -23.55 -10.75 5.52
N SER A 290 -22.51 -10.87 6.33
CA SER A 290 -22.59 -11.67 7.56
C SER A 290 -23.49 -11.09 8.65
N LEU A 291 -23.76 -9.78 8.62
CA LEU A 291 -24.57 -9.09 9.63
C LEU A 291 -25.89 -8.56 9.06
N MET A 292 -26.22 -8.84 7.80
CA MET A 292 -27.49 -8.45 7.23
C MET A 292 -28.42 -9.65 7.13
N ASP A 293 -29.54 -9.59 7.85
CA ASP A 293 -30.59 -10.62 7.80
C ASP A 293 -31.51 -10.47 6.57
N LYS A 294 -31.28 -9.47 5.72
CA LYS A 294 -32.10 -9.12 4.55
C LYS A 294 -31.22 -8.81 3.35
N GLU A 295 -31.77 -8.95 2.15
CA GLU A 295 -31.14 -8.46 0.94
C GLU A 295 -30.79 -6.97 1.06
N TRP A 296 -29.61 -6.62 0.55
CA TRP A 296 -29.06 -5.28 0.62
C TRP A 296 -28.39 -4.91 -0.69
N SER A 297 -28.32 -3.61 -1.00
CA SER A 297 -27.59 -3.09 -2.15
C SER A 297 -26.56 -2.07 -1.71
N PHE A 298 -25.46 -1.92 -2.46
CA PHE A 298 -24.48 -0.87 -2.15
C PHE A 298 -25.08 0.54 -2.22
N VAL A 299 -26.09 0.75 -3.09
CA VAL A 299 -26.82 2.02 -3.17
C VAL A 299 -27.46 2.36 -1.82
N ASP A 300 -28.12 1.39 -1.18
CA ASP A 300 -28.80 1.60 0.11
C ASP A 300 -27.79 1.73 1.25
N ILE A 301 -26.72 0.92 1.22
CA ILE A 301 -25.62 1.04 2.18
C ILE A 301 -25.00 2.44 2.12
N PHE A 302 -24.68 2.96 0.94
CA PHE A 302 -24.09 4.28 0.82
C PHE A 302 -25.05 5.39 1.25
N LYS A 303 -26.35 5.29 0.94
CA LYS A 303 -27.38 6.20 1.48
C LYS A 303 -27.38 6.20 3.00
N GLN A 304 -27.33 5.02 3.62
CA GLN A 304 -27.30 4.89 5.08
C GLN A 304 -26.00 5.46 5.67
N VAL A 305 -24.84 5.12 5.09
CA VAL A 305 -23.54 5.61 5.54
C VAL A 305 -23.47 7.14 5.45
N LEU A 306 -23.97 7.73 4.36
CA LEU A 306 -24.00 9.18 4.18
C LEU A 306 -25.01 9.88 5.11
N SER A 307 -26.06 9.18 5.54
CA SER A 307 -27.06 9.72 6.49
C SER A 307 -26.47 10.03 7.87
N PHE A 308 -25.37 9.37 8.25
CA PHE A 308 -24.65 9.70 9.46
C PHE A 308 -24.05 11.10 9.34
N ARG A 309 -24.53 12.01 10.18
CA ARG A 309 -24.04 13.39 10.22
C ARG A 309 -22.57 13.38 10.62
N LYS A 310 -21.73 14.13 9.88
CA LYS A 310 -20.40 14.51 10.36
C LYS A 310 -20.59 15.11 11.75
N THR A 311 -20.03 14.48 12.79
CA THR A 311 -19.93 15.13 14.11
C THR A 311 -18.87 16.20 13.98
N THR A 312 -19.21 17.32 13.34
CA THR A 312 -18.41 18.53 13.48
C THR A 312 -18.47 18.82 14.96
N ARG A 313 -17.36 18.63 15.68
CA ARG A 313 -17.27 18.86 17.14
C ARG A 313 -17.78 20.23 17.59
N LYS A 314 -18.04 21.16 16.66
CA LYS A 314 -18.82 22.39 16.88
C LYS A 314 -20.24 22.15 17.42
N ASN A 315 -20.92 21.05 17.08
CA ASN A 315 -22.32 20.82 17.49
C ASN A 315 -22.48 20.09 18.83
N LEU A 316 -21.42 19.54 19.42
CA LEU A 316 -21.46 19.04 20.80
C LEU A 316 -21.41 20.17 21.84
N LEU A 317 -21.17 21.42 21.42
CA LEU A 317 -21.17 22.61 22.27
C LEU A 317 -22.46 23.43 22.19
N LEU A 318 -23.45 23.02 21.37
CA LEU A 318 -24.68 23.80 21.15
C LEU A 318 -25.93 23.26 21.85
N ASN A 319 -25.82 22.14 22.58
CA ASN A 319 -26.95 21.56 23.34
C ASN A 319 -26.67 21.49 24.85
N ASN A 320 -26.11 22.55 25.42
CA ASN A 320 -26.29 22.86 26.84
C ASN A 320 -26.49 24.38 26.98
N PRO A 321 -27.52 24.84 27.69
CA PRO A 321 -27.75 26.26 27.87
C PRO A 321 -26.66 26.83 28.81
N ALA A 322 -26.04 27.92 28.38
CA ALA A 322 -25.26 28.85 29.20
C ALA A 322 -24.09 28.29 30.04
N ILE A 323 -23.02 27.83 29.38
CA ILE A 323 -21.66 28.02 29.91
C ILE A 323 -20.91 28.79 28.84
N HIS A 324 -20.63 30.07 29.08
CA HIS A 324 -19.82 30.86 28.17
C HIS A 324 -18.46 30.17 28.04
N ILE A 325 -17.98 29.96 26.81
CA ILE A 325 -16.69 29.29 26.55
C ILE A 325 -15.53 30.00 27.28
N SER A 326 -15.65 31.30 27.58
CA SER A 326 -14.69 32.01 28.43
C SER A 326 -14.61 31.43 29.85
N ASP A 327 -15.75 31.14 30.47
CA ASP A 327 -15.82 30.71 31.87
C ASP A 327 -15.18 29.33 32.04
N LEU A 328 -15.37 28.44 31.05
CA LEU A 328 -14.74 27.13 31.01
C LEU A 328 -13.23 27.21 30.73
N ILE A 329 -12.80 28.17 29.90
CA ILE A 329 -11.37 28.42 29.66
C ILE A 329 -10.72 28.89 30.95
N ASP A 330 -11.32 29.85 31.66
CA ASP A 330 -10.75 30.39 32.89
C ASP A 330 -10.72 29.36 34.02
N GLU A 331 -11.76 28.54 34.18
CA GLU A 331 -11.75 27.40 35.10
C GLU A 331 -10.60 26.41 34.80
N TYR A 332 -10.37 26.12 33.51
CA TYR A 332 -9.34 25.16 33.10
C TYR A 332 -7.93 25.77 33.24
N ARG A 333 -7.79 27.08 33.02
CA ARG A 333 -6.58 27.84 33.31
C ARG A 333 -6.22 27.78 34.78
N GLU A 334 -7.17 28.03 35.68
CA GLU A 334 -6.96 27.95 37.13
C GLU A 334 -6.56 26.53 37.57
N LYS A 335 -7.28 25.50 37.08
CA LYS A 335 -6.93 24.10 37.35
C LYS A 335 -5.52 23.75 36.88
N TRP A 336 -5.12 24.26 35.72
CA TRP A 336 -3.77 24.03 35.19
C TRP A 336 -2.71 24.79 36.00
N LEU A 337 -2.98 26.03 36.41
CA LEU A 337 -2.08 26.81 37.26
C LEU A 337 -1.86 26.14 38.62
N ASN A 338 -2.91 25.68 39.28
CA ASN A 338 -2.81 24.96 40.56
C ASN A 338 -1.98 23.68 40.40
N LEU A 339 -2.24 22.90 39.34
CA LEU A 339 -1.46 21.69 39.05
C LEU A 339 0.00 21.98 38.76
N VAL A 340 0.32 23.06 38.05
CA VAL A 340 1.71 23.42 37.70
C VAL A 340 2.46 24.05 38.89
N GLN A 341 1.74 24.70 39.81
CA GLN A 341 2.30 25.21 41.07
C GLN A 341 2.61 24.08 42.06
N GLU A 342 1.70 23.09 42.20
CA GLU A 342 1.92 21.92 43.05
C GLU A 342 2.92 20.93 42.44
N HIS A 343 2.94 20.82 41.12
CA HIS A 343 3.77 19.87 40.39
C HIS A 343 4.42 20.53 39.18
N SER A 344 5.72 20.36 38.96
CA SER A 344 6.36 20.88 37.74
C SER A 344 5.64 20.41 36.45
N ILE A 345 5.78 21.17 35.36
CA ILE A 345 5.00 21.02 34.10
C ILE A 345 4.93 19.57 33.61
N LYS A 346 6.03 18.81 33.70
CA LYS A 346 6.10 17.42 33.24
C LYS A 346 5.17 16.51 34.06
N PRO A 347 5.31 16.40 35.39
CA PRO A 347 4.35 15.64 36.21
C PRO A 347 2.91 16.15 36.06
N ALA A 348 2.67 17.46 36.05
CA ALA A 348 1.32 18.02 35.86
C ALA A 348 0.64 17.53 34.56
N ARG A 349 1.41 17.45 33.47
CA ARG A 349 0.94 16.93 32.18
C ARG A 349 0.59 15.44 32.22
N HIS A 350 1.30 14.64 33.03
CA HIS A 350 1.01 13.22 33.20
C HIS A 350 -0.19 12.99 34.11
N LEU A 351 -0.28 13.75 35.21
CA LEU A 351 -1.39 13.69 36.17
C LEU A 351 -2.73 14.06 35.54
N ASN A 352 -2.75 15.06 34.65
CA ASN A 352 -3.97 15.45 33.94
C ASN A 352 -3.73 15.71 32.45
N ALA A 353 -3.42 14.64 31.72
CA ALA A 353 -3.18 14.68 30.28
C ALA A 353 -4.39 15.20 29.48
N ALA A 354 -5.61 14.96 29.98
CA ALA A 354 -6.84 15.42 29.34
C ALA A 354 -6.97 16.95 29.41
N LEU A 355 -6.73 17.55 30.57
CA LEU A 355 -6.73 19.01 30.78
C LEU A 355 -5.69 19.69 29.89
N TYR A 356 -4.44 19.19 29.89
CA TYR A 356 -3.39 19.71 29.02
C TYR A 356 -3.78 19.64 27.54
N ALA A 357 -4.30 18.50 27.08
CA ALA A 357 -4.70 18.32 25.69
C ALA A 357 -5.92 19.16 25.31
N TRP A 358 -6.77 19.52 26.28
CA TRP A 358 -7.90 20.42 26.07
C TRP A 358 -7.42 21.87 25.93
N LEU A 359 -6.61 22.37 26.87
CA LEU A 359 -6.03 23.73 26.81
C LEU A 359 -5.16 23.91 25.58
N TYR A 360 -4.40 22.89 25.17
CA TYR A 360 -3.58 22.96 23.95
C TYR A 360 -4.40 23.14 22.67
N ARG A 361 -5.65 22.64 22.64
CA ARG A 361 -6.53 22.74 21.46
C ARG A 361 -7.39 24.01 21.46
N ASN A 362 -7.76 24.51 22.64
CA ASN A 362 -8.71 25.61 22.79
C ASN A 362 -8.04 26.95 23.19
N ASP A 363 -6.87 26.91 23.83
CA ASP A 363 -6.12 28.09 24.27
C ASP A 363 -4.60 27.83 24.30
N LYS A 364 -4.06 27.54 23.11
CA LYS A 364 -2.68 27.11 22.92
C LYS A 364 -1.67 28.18 23.34
N ASN A 365 -1.93 29.44 23.00
CA ASN A 365 -0.96 30.52 23.19
C ASN A 365 -0.78 30.83 24.67
N TRP A 366 -1.87 30.90 25.44
CA TRP A 366 -1.80 31.05 26.89
C TRP A 366 -1.05 29.87 27.52
N LEU A 367 -1.40 28.62 27.19
CA LEU A 367 -0.79 27.43 27.78
C LEU A 367 0.73 27.39 27.58
N LEU A 368 1.21 27.71 26.36
CA LEU A 368 2.63 27.70 26.05
C LEU A 368 3.37 28.84 26.77
N ASN A 369 2.80 30.04 26.82
CA ASN A 369 3.39 31.18 27.51
C ASN A 369 3.46 30.95 29.03
N THR A 370 2.40 30.40 29.62
CA THR A 370 2.35 30.04 31.04
C THR A 370 3.39 28.95 31.35
N ASN A 371 3.47 27.89 30.55
CA ASN A 371 4.49 26.85 30.77
C ASN A 371 5.92 27.39 30.63
N LEU A 372 6.16 28.35 29.72
CA LEU A 372 7.46 29.03 29.60
C LEU A 372 7.87 29.74 30.90
N SER A 373 6.94 30.36 31.62
CA SER A 373 7.25 30.99 32.92
C SER A 373 7.58 30.01 34.04
N PHE A 374 7.15 28.74 33.95
CA PHE A 374 7.43 27.70 34.95
C PHE A 374 8.64 26.81 34.61
N HIS A 375 9.35 27.08 33.52
CA HIS A 375 10.59 26.38 33.20
C HIS A 375 11.74 26.85 34.12
N GLN A 376 12.06 26.06 35.15
CA GLN A 376 13.34 26.21 35.83
C GLN A 376 14.50 25.83 34.90
N LYS A 377 15.62 26.58 34.97
CA LYS A 377 16.86 26.26 34.26
C LYS A 377 17.35 24.89 34.74
N PHE A 378 17.31 23.90 33.87
CA PHE A 378 17.76 22.54 34.16
C PHE A 378 19.26 22.51 34.47
N ILE A 379 19.63 22.04 35.68
CA ILE A 379 21.00 21.67 36.04
C ILE A 379 21.04 20.13 36.04
N PRO A 380 21.77 19.49 35.09
CA PRO A 380 21.80 18.04 35.02
C PRO A 380 22.61 17.46 36.20
N GLN A 381 21.95 16.74 37.12
CA GLN A 381 22.61 15.71 37.92
C GLN A 381 22.62 14.41 37.10
N GLY A 382 23.74 14.17 36.42
CA GLY A 382 23.91 13.01 35.54
C GLY A 382 24.36 11.75 36.27
N THR A 383 23.74 10.62 35.96
CA THR A 383 24.44 9.34 35.97
C THR A 383 25.46 9.38 34.82
N LYS A 384 26.74 9.55 35.18
CA LYS A 384 27.84 9.61 34.21
C LYS A 384 27.91 8.27 33.47
N VAL A 385 27.63 8.28 32.16
CA VAL A 385 27.74 7.09 31.31
C VAL A 385 29.21 6.70 31.19
N ASP A 386 29.54 5.48 31.58
CA ASP A 386 30.87 4.91 31.40
C ASP A 386 31.09 4.46 29.94
N TRP A 387 31.68 5.35 29.15
CA TRP A 387 32.00 5.10 27.74
C TRP A 387 33.11 4.08 27.54
N HIS A 388 34.06 3.97 28.47
CA HIS A 388 35.18 3.05 28.36
C HIS A 388 34.70 1.60 28.46
N SER A 389 33.84 1.30 29.43
CA SER A 389 33.25 -0.03 29.60
C SER A 389 32.41 -0.44 28.39
N ARG A 390 31.70 0.50 27.77
CA ARG A 390 30.93 0.25 26.54
C ARG A 390 31.82 -0.01 25.32
N ASP A 391 32.89 0.75 25.18
CA ASP A 391 33.85 0.58 24.10
C ASP A 391 34.51 -0.81 24.14
N LEU A 392 34.93 -1.26 25.32
CA LEU A 392 35.44 -2.61 25.55
C LEU A 392 34.41 -3.69 25.21
N PHE A 393 33.14 -3.48 25.56
CA PHE A 393 32.07 -4.43 25.27
C PHE A 393 31.80 -4.58 23.77
N PHE A 394 31.76 -3.47 23.02
CA PHE A 394 31.52 -3.50 21.57
C PHE A 394 32.71 -4.09 20.82
N VAL A 395 33.94 -3.66 21.13
CA VAL A 395 35.13 -4.15 20.42
C VAL A 395 35.34 -5.65 20.64
N ARG A 396 35.05 -6.19 21.83
CA ARG A 396 35.15 -7.64 22.10
C ARG A 396 34.20 -8.46 21.24
N GLN A 397 32.94 -8.03 21.12
CA GLN A 397 31.97 -8.71 20.25
C GLN A 397 32.40 -8.68 18.78
N LEU A 398 32.91 -7.54 18.33
CA LEU A 398 33.36 -7.36 16.95
C LEU A 398 34.61 -8.22 16.65
N ILE A 399 35.57 -8.30 17.58
CA ILE A 399 36.75 -9.17 17.45
C ILE A 399 36.34 -10.64 17.38
N GLN A 400 35.43 -11.08 18.26
CA GLN A 400 34.93 -12.46 18.25
C GLN A 400 34.29 -12.80 16.89
N LEU A 401 33.40 -11.93 16.41
CA LEU A 401 32.75 -12.11 15.12
C LEU A 401 33.77 -12.11 13.97
N ASN A 402 34.81 -11.28 14.04
CA ASN A 402 35.86 -11.28 13.01
C ASN A 402 36.65 -12.59 12.94
N HIS A 403 36.89 -13.24 14.08
CA HIS A 403 37.54 -14.55 14.09
C HIS A 403 36.67 -15.64 13.46
N GLU A 404 35.35 -15.62 13.72
CA GLU A 404 34.39 -16.57 13.10
C GLU A 404 34.32 -16.41 11.58
N LEU A 405 34.53 -15.18 11.11
CA LEU A 405 34.33 -14.78 9.73
C LEU A 405 35.60 -14.78 8.88
N ILE A 406 36.78 -15.09 9.43
CA ILE A 406 38.06 -14.93 8.73
C ILE A 406 38.17 -15.80 7.46
N TRP A 407 37.55 -16.98 7.47
CA TRP A 407 37.52 -17.93 6.34
C TRP A 407 36.24 -17.83 5.50
N ASP A 408 35.27 -17.02 5.91
CA ASP A 408 34.01 -16.85 5.20
C ASP A 408 34.17 -15.87 4.03
N ILE A 409 34.50 -16.42 2.87
CA ILE A 409 34.61 -15.68 1.61
C ILE A 409 33.25 -15.39 0.96
N ASP A 410 32.16 -15.97 1.46
CA ASP A 410 30.82 -15.93 0.87
C ASP A 410 29.96 -14.79 1.40
N SER A 411 30.28 -14.29 2.60
CA SER A 411 29.57 -13.17 3.22
C SER A 411 29.45 -11.92 2.34
N PRO A 412 28.35 -11.14 2.50
CA PRO A 412 28.21 -9.83 1.88
C PRO A 412 29.32 -8.87 2.32
N ARG A 413 29.41 -7.71 1.66
CA ARG A 413 30.41 -6.68 1.99
C ARG A 413 30.32 -6.29 3.46
N ARG A 414 31.43 -6.48 4.19
CA ARG A 414 31.58 -6.15 5.60
C ARG A 414 31.96 -4.68 5.78
N SER A 415 31.06 -3.78 5.36
CA SER A 415 31.22 -2.34 5.57
C SER A 415 31.12 -1.94 7.04
N THR A 416 31.55 -0.72 7.40
CA THR A 416 31.40 -0.16 8.76
C THR A 416 29.97 -0.27 9.28
N LYS A 417 28.99 0.03 8.43
CA LYS A 417 27.56 -0.11 8.75
C LYS A 417 27.12 -1.57 8.91
N TRP A 418 27.72 -2.48 8.15
CA TRP A 418 27.46 -3.91 8.27
C TRP A 418 27.94 -4.42 9.64
N TRP A 419 29.16 -4.06 10.05
CA TRP A 419 29.71 -4.41 11.37
C TRP A 419 28.86 -3.84 12.51
N MET A 420 28.47 -2.57 12.45
CA MET A 420 27.61 -1.96 13.48
C MET A 420 26.26 -2.68 13.61
N LYS A 421 25.68 -3.15 12.50
CA LYS A 421 24.42 -3.93 12.50
C LYS A 421 24.54 -5.29 13.19
N GLN A 422 25.74 -5.84 13.33
CA GLN A 422 25.94 -7.10 14.06
C GLN A 422 25.98 -6.89 15.58
N THR A 423 25.92 -5.63 16.05
CA THR A 423 25.82 -5.29 17.47
C THR A 423 24.37 -4.99 17.85
N SER A 424 23.98 -5.29 19.09
CA SER A 424 22.64 -5.01 19.61
C SER A 424 22.33 -3.51 19.81
N TYR A 425 23.30 -2.61 19.58
CA TYR A 425 23.24 -1.20 19.99
C TYR A 425 23.69 -0.22 18.89
N ILE A 426 23.22 -0.43 17.65
CA ILE A 426 23.58 0.37 16.46
C ILE A 426 23.50 1.89 16.72
N SER A 427 22.36 2.36 17.23
CA SER A 427 22.12 3.80 17.42
C SER A 427 23.06 4.44 18.46
N THR A 428 23.55 3.66 19.42
CA THR A 428 24.52 4.12 20.43
C THR A 428 25.89 4.28 19.82
N ILE A 429 26.33 3.31 18.99
CA ILE A 429 27.62 3.36 18.32
C ILE A 429 27.63 4.49 17.27
N GLU A 430 26.59 4.57 16.43
CA GLU A 430 26.50 5.60 15.36
C GLU A 430 26.55 7.03 15.92
N LYS A 431 25.93 7.30 17.08
CA LYS A 431 25.83 8.65 17.64
C LYS A 431 27.00 9.05 18.54
N ASN A 432 27.80 8.09 19.00
CA ASN A 432 28.82 8.32 20.02
C ASN A 432 30.17 7.68 19.65
N LEU A 433 30.43 7.49 18.35
CA LEU A 433 31.66 6.83 17.88
C LEU A 433 32.94 7.56 18.33
N ASP A 434 32.87 8.89 18.48
CA ASP A 434 33.97 9.70 19.00
C ASP A 434 34.33 9.37 20.46
N MET A 435 33.41 8.76 21.20
CA MET A 435 33.61 8.30 22.59
C MET A 435 33.98 6.82 22.67
N LEU A 436 34.13 6.13 21.53
CA LEU A 436 34.39 4.69 21.43
C LEU A 436 35.66 4.41 20.59
N PRO A 437 36.85 4.83 21.06
CA PRO A 437 38.08 4.76 20.28
C PRO A 437 38.49 3.34 19.84
N LEU A 438 38.31 2.31 20.67
CA LEU A 438 38.67 0.94 20.32
C LEU A 438 37.73 0.37 19.26
N THR A 439 36.43 0.62 19.40
CA THR A 439 35.41 0.25 18.41
C THR A 439 35.67 0.97 17.10
N LYS A 440 36.01 2.25 17.14
CA LYS A 440 36.38 3.04 15.96
C LYS A 440 37.60 2.46 15.24
N LEU A 441 38.69 2.17 15.97
CA LEU A 441 39.89 1.55 15.40
C LEU A 441 39.62 0.18 14.77
N PHE A 442 38.77 -0.64 15.41
CA PHE A 442 38.34 -1.91 14.84
C PHE A 442 37.62 -1.69 13.50
N LEU A 443 36.63 -0.78 13.47
CA LEU A 443 35.85 -0.51 12.27
C LEU A 443 36.73 0.03 11.14
N GLU A 444 37.68 0.91 11.44
CA GLU A 444 38.63 1.44 10.45
C GLU A 444 39.54 0.34 9.87
N LYS A 445 39.93 -0.65 10.68
CA LYS A 445 40.84 -1.73 10.26
C LYS A 445 40.14 -2.86 9.50
N TYR A 446 38.94 -3.25 9.90
CA TYR A 446 38.27 -4.47 9.41
C TYR A 446 37.07 -4.18 8.50
N SER A 447 36.72 -2.91 8.25
CA SER A 447 35.68 -2.59 7.27
C SER A 447 36.22 -2.72 5.85
N GLU A 448 35.51 -3.48 5.02
CA GLU A 448 35.83 -3.58 3.61
C GLU A 448 35.38 -2.32 2.86
N ASP A 449 36.29 -1.72 2.10
CA ASP A 449 35.95 -0.74 1.08
C ASP A 449 35.33 -1.45 -0.15
N ILE A 450 35.05 -0.70 -1.22
CA ILE A 450 34.47 -1.28 -2.43
C ILE A 450 35.52 -2.15 -3.14
N GLY A 451 36.78 -1.71 -3.20
CA GLY A 451 37.85 -2.42 -3.91
C GLY A 451 38.17 -3.77 -3.30
N THR A 452 38.43 -3.83 -1.99
CA THR A 452 38.70 -5.08 -1.25
C THR A 452 37.56 -6.08 -1.41
N TYR A 453 36.30 -5.62 -1.38
CA TYR A 453 35.17 -6.52 -1.58
C TYR A 453 35.05 -7.05 -3.02
N GLN A 454 35.35 -6.23 -4.03
CA GLN A 454 35.41 -6.68 -5.42
C GLN A 454 36.53 -7.71 -5.63
N ILE A 455 37.72 -7.45 -5.07
CA ILE A 455 38.86 -8.37 -5.08
C ILE A 455 38.48 -9.70 -4.42
N ARG A 456 37.86 -9.69 -3.23
CA ARG A 456 37.42 -10.93 -2.55
C ARG A 456 36.47 -11.76 -3.42
N ARG A 457 35.52 -11.12 -4.12
CA ARG A 457 34.60 -11.81 -5.04
C ARG A 457 35.30 -12.38 -6.27
N LEU A 458 36.26 -11.67 -6.84
CA LEU A 458 37.08 -12.17 -7.95
C LEU A 458 37.93 -13.37 -7.53
N THR A 459 38.62 -13.26 -6.39
CA THR A 459 39.43 -14.35 -5.81
C THR A 459 38.60 -15.59 -5.54
N LYS A 460 37.43 -15.44 -4.89
CA LYS A 460 36.48 -16.53 -4.67
C LYS A 460 36.11 -17.22 -5.99
N THR A 461 35.66 -16.43 -6.97
CA THR A 461 35.23 -16.94 -8.28
C THR A 461 36.34 -17.71 -8.98
N PHE A 462 37.57 -17.20 -8.91
CA PHE A 462 38.73 -17.86 -9.50
C PHE A 462 39.06 -19.19 -8.80
N ILE A 463 39.09 -19.23 -7.47
CA ILE A 463 39.34 -20.45 -6.69
C ILE A 463 38.29 -21.53 -7.04
N GLU A 464 37.01 -21.16 -7.04
CA GLU A 464 35.92 -22.08 -7.39
C GLU A 464 36.05 -22.64 -8.82
N MET A 465 36.39 -21.78 -9.79
CA MET A 465 36.57 -22.20 -11.18
C MET A 465 37.80 -23.08 -11.35
N LYS A 466 38.90 -22.81 -10.63
CA LYS A 466 40.10 -23.66 -10.62
C LYS A 466 39.83 -25.04 -10.03
N ILE A 467 39.14 -25.11 -8.89
CA ILE A 467 38.76 -26.40 -8.26
C ILE A 467 37.88 -27.23 -9.20
N LYS A 468 36.99 -26.58 -9.97
CA LYS A 468 36.10 -27.25 -10.92
C LYS A 468 36.73 -27.57 -12.29
N GLY A 469 38.01 -27.25 -12.50
CA GLY A 469 38.69 -27.46 -13.78
C GLY A 469 38.12 -26.63 -14.94
N GLU A 470 37.46 -25.50 -14.65
CA GLU A 470 36.85 -24.65 -15.67
C GLU A 470 37.90 -23.77 -16.39
N VAL A 471 37.65 -23.49 -17.67
CA VAL A 471 38.41 -22.47 -18.41
C VAL A 471 38.14 -21.09 -17.79
N LEU A 472 39.18 -20.25 -17.73
CA LEU A 472 39.19 -18.96 -17.03
C LEU A 472 39.19 -17.75 -17.98
N PRO A 473 38.26 -17.61 -18.95
CA PRO A 473 38.20 -16.39 -19.75
C PRO A 473 37.66 -15.23 -18.91
N ARG A 474 38.26 -14.03 -19.05
CA ARG A 474 37.93 -12.82 -18.28
C ARG A 474 36.43 -12.56 -18.14
N TRP A 475 35.68 -12.62 -19.24
CA TRP A 475 34.24 -12.36 -19.25
C TRP A 475 33.44 -13.33 -18.36
N ARG A 476 33.88 -14.58 -18.21
CA ARG A 476 33.21 -15.61 -17.40
C ARG A 476 33.50 -15.40 -15.91
N ILE A 477 34.72 -14.99 -15.57
CA ILE A 477 35.10 -14.59 -14.21
C ILE A 477 34.26 -13.39 -13.76
N LEU A 478 34.18 -12.35 -14.60
CA LEU A 478 33.38 -11.15 -14.32
C LEU A 478 31.91 -11.48 -14.10
N ARG A 479 31.32 -12.29 -14.99
CA ARG A 479 29.91 -12.70 -14.89
C ARG A 479 29.64 -13.47 -13.59
N LYS A 480 30.48 -14.44 -13.23
CA LYS A 480 30.31 -15.24 -12.01
C LYS A 480 30.56 -14.42 -10.73
N ALA A 481 31.47 -13.45 -10.76
CA ALA A 481 31.73 -12.54 -9.65
C ALA A 481 30.64 -11.45 -9.48
N GLY A 482 29.70 -11.34 -10.43
CA GLY A 482 28.67 -10.29 -10.46
C GLY A 482 29.28 -8.90 -10.70
N LEU A 483 30.30 -8.82 -11.56
CA LEU A 483 31.03 -7.60 -11.90
C LEU A 483 30.97 -7.33 -13.42
N SER A 484 31.15 -6.05 -13.77
CA SER A 484 31.33 -5.59 -15.14
C SER A 484 32.46 -4.56 -15.17
N ASP A 485 33.00 -4.28 -16.36
CA ASP A 485 34.11 -3.33 -16.51
C ASP A 485 33.71 -1.91 -16.05
N GLU A 486 32.44 -1.51 -16.20
CA GLU A 486 31.94 -0.20 -15.75
C GLU A 486 31.79 -0.10 -14.23
N ARG A 487 31.62 -1.22 -13.54
CA ARG A 487 31.38 -1.27 -12.09
C ARG A 487 32.66 -1.55 -11.30
N MET A 488 33.74 -1.92 -11.98
CA MET A 488 34.99 -2.29 -11.35
C MET A 488 35.81 -1.06 -10.96
N VAL A 489 36.30 -1.02 -9.72
CA VAL A 489 37.23 0.04 -9.30
C VAL A 489 38.65 -0.27 -9.78
N SER A 490 39.49 0.76 -9.91
CA SER A 490 40.86 0.68 -10.43
C SER A 490 41.70 -0.42 -9.78
N GLU A 491 41.58 -0.60 -8.47
CA GLU A 491 42.30 -1.57 -7.67
C GLU A 491 41.90 -3.00 -8.03
N ALA A 492 40.60 -3.24 -8.16
CA ALA A 492 40.06 -4.54 -8.56
C ALA A 492 40.38 -4.87 -10.03
N SER A 493 40.38 -3.87 -10.91
CA SER A 493 40.76 -4.02 -12.31
C SER A 493 42.24 -4.39 -12.44
N ARG A 494 43.12 -3.72 -11.69
CA ARG A 494 44.55 -4.03 -11.67
C ARG A 494 44.82 -5.42 -11.10
N PHE A 495 44.08 -5.82 -10.05
CA PHE A 495 44.16 -7.17 -9.50
C PHE A 495 43.75 -8.24 -10.54
N LEU A 496 42.64 -8.02 -11.25
CA LEU A 496 42.17 -8.95 -12.29
C LEU A 496 43.10 -9.06 -13.50
N LEU A 497 43.87 -8.02 -13.82
CA LEU A 497 44.78 -8.02 -14.97
C LEU A 497 46.19 -8.56 -14.65
N ASN A 498 46.65 -8.34 -13.42
CA ASN A 498 48.05 -8.58 -13.05
C ASN A 498 48.25 -9.76 -12.09
N VAL A 499 47.19 -10.27 -11.45
CA VAL A 499 47.29 -11.32 -10.42
C VAL A 499 46.49 -12.57 -10.79
N LEU A 500 45.30 -12.39 -11.37
CA LEU A 500 44.47 -13.48 -11.91
C LEU A 500 44.64 -13.58 -13.42
#